data_AF-A0A2M7N8V0-F1
#
_entry.id   AF-A0A2M7N8V0-F1
#
_cell.length_a   1.000
_cell.length_b   1.000
_cell.length_c   1.000
_cell.angle_alpha   90.00
_cell.angle_beta   90.00
_cell.angle_gamma   90.00
#
_symmetry.space_group_name_H-M   'P 1'
#
loop_
_entity.id
_entity.type
_entity.pdbx_description
1 polymer ?
#
loop_
_entity_poly.entity_id
_entity_poly.type
_entity_poly.pdbx_seq_one_letter_code
_entity_poly.pdbx_strand_id
1 'polypeptide(L)'
;MPGVAIATALMPPLCTAGYGLANGSMAMFFGAFYLFFINAVFIAFASFLLVGYIDPPHKRLISEELERKFKRYIYAFVFLTMIPSIYLAYGLVTAEMFNARANAFLKKEMVFENSYIAKQQLSANARTIEVTLIGAKIDEEKMTKIAKKLESYGLGFTKLVVHQTGIKELDEATLKNTLLGDVANSNRRVFEVNNNRLQGLEAEVAMLKTEKIQLAEKAKDEEKIFAELVAQYPSVENMALSKAIENQVATADPDSILLVHITAKKSFSRGDQKRIMAWLKVRVGVEKVRLSFSKP
;
A
#
# COMPACT_ATOMS: atom_id res chain seq x y z
N MET A 1 19.22 8.05 2.05
CA MET A 1 18.94 6.97 1.08
C MET A 1 18.10 7.51 -0.09
N PRO A 2 18.71 8.24 -1.04
CA PRO A 2 17.96 8.84 -2.16
C PRO A 2 17.34 7.79 -3.10
N GLY A 3 18.02 6.65 -3.31
CA GLY A 3 17.58 5.60 -4.23
C GLY A 3 16.28 4.90 -3.83
N VAL A 4 16.01 4.75 -2.53
CA VAL A 4 14.77 4.09 -2.05
C VAL A 4 13.55 4.96 -2.34
N ALA A 5 13.65 6.27 -2.09
CA ALA A 5 12.57 7.22 -2.35
C ALA A 5 12.21 7.30 -3.85
N ILE A 6 13.23 7.26 -4.71
CA ILE A 6 13.07 7.22 -6.17
C ILE A 6 12.34 5.93 -6.59
N ALA A 7 12.75 4.77 -6.07
CA ALA A 7 12.11 3.50 -6.38
C ALA A 7 10.63 3.46 -5.93
N THR A 8 10.33 3.99 -4.74
CA THR A 8 8.95 4.04 -4.22
C THR A 8 8.04 4.98 -5.01
N ALA A 9 8.57 6.06 -5.60
CA ALA A 9 7.79 6.98 -6.43
C ALA A 9 7.49 6.41 -7.84
N LEU A 10 8.33 5.50 -8.34
CA LEU A 10 8.24 4.95 -9.70
C LEU A 10 7.50 3.60 -9.78
N MET A 11 7.54 2.80 -8.70
CA MET A 11 6.97 1.45 -8.71
C MET A 11 5.44 1.44 -8.91
N PRO A 12 4.61 2.23 -8.21
CA PRO A 12 3.16 2.16 -8.37
C PRO A 12 2.64 2.55 -9.77
N PRO A 13 3.11 3.65 -10.41
CA PRO A 13 2.72 3.99 -11.78
C PRO A 13 3.14 2.92 -12.81
N LEU A 14 4.34 2.35 -12.66
CA LEU A 14 4.84 1.31 -13.57
C LEU A 14 4.01 0.03 -13.46
N CYS A 15 3.67 -0.40 -12.24
CA CYS A 15 2.80 -1.55 -12.01
C CYS A 15 1.38 -1.31 -12.56
N THR A 16 0.84 -0.11 -12.39
CA THR A 16 -0.50 0.26 -12.92
C THR A 16 -0.50 0.27 -14.46
N ALA A 17 0.58 0.73 -15.09
CA ALA A 17 0.75 0.63 -16.54
C ALA A 17 0.81 -0.84 -17.00
N GLY A 18 1.58 -1.68 -16.32
CA GLY A 18 1.65 -3.12 -16.60
C GLY A 18 0.30 -3.82 -16.48
N TYR A 19 -0.48 -3.49 -15.45
CA TYR A 19 -1.86 -3.98 -15.26
C TYR A 19 -2.80 -3.51 -16.38
N GLY A 20 -2.72 -2.23 -16.77
CA GLY A 20 -3.50 -1.66 -17.87
C GLY A 20 -3.22 -2.36 -19.20
N LEU A 21 -1.95 -2.69 -19.47
CA LEU A 21 -1.55 -3.44 -20.66
C LEU A 21 -2.07 -4.89 -20.63
N ALA A 22 -1.96 -5.57 -19.49
CA ALA A 22 -2.41 -6.96 -19.32
C ALA A 22 -3.93 -7.13 -19.50
N ASN A 23 -4.72 -6.14 -19.06
CA ASN A 23 -6.18 -6.16 -19.17
C ASN A 23 -6.73 -5.47 -20.43
N GLY A 24 -5.86 -5.03 -21.36
CA GLY A 24 -6.28 -4.36 -22.60
C GLY A 24 -6.87 -2.96 -22.40
N SER A 25 -6.71 -2.35 -21.23
CA SER A 25 -7.21 -0.99 -20.93
C SER A 25 -6.18 0.06 -21.34
N MET A 26 -6.24 0.47 -22.61
CA MET A 26 -5.30 1.45 -23.18
C MET A 26 -5.36 2.80 -22.47
N ALA A 27 -6.55 3.24 -22.05
CA ALA A 27 -6.71 4.49 -21.31
C ALA A 27 -5.96 4.47 -19.97
N MET A 28 -6.03 3.35 -19.24
CA MET A 28 -5.32 3.16 -17.98
C MET A 28 -3.81 3.05 -18.20
N PHE A 29 -3.39 2.32 -19.24
CA PHE A 29 -1.98 2.20 -19.62
C PHE A 29 -1.37 3.57 -19.91
N PHE A 30 -1.94 4.35 -20.83
CA PHE A 30 -1.39 5.64 -21.21
C PHE A 30 -1.38 6.63 -20.04
N GLY A 31 -2.42 6.63 -19.19
CA GLY A 31 -2.45 7.48 -18.00
C GLY A 31 -1.34 7.14 -17.00
N ALA A 32 -1.20 5.86 -16.65
CA ALA A 32 -0.19 5.41 -15.69
C ALA A 32 1.24 5.51 -16.24
N PHE A 33 1.43 5.17 -17.51
CA PHE A 33 2.72 5.30 -18.20
C PHE A 33 3.16 6.76 -18.32
N TYR A 34 2.23 7.68 -18.62
CA TYR A 34 2.53 9.11 -18.68
C TYR A 34 2.99 9.64 -17.31
N LEU A 35 2.34 9.23 -16.22
CA LEU A 35 2.75 9.60 -14.87
C LEU A 35 4.14 9.05 -14.50
N PHE A 36 4.43 7.79 -14.85
CA PHE A 36 5.77 7.21 -14.71
C PHE A 36 6.82 8.01 -15.49
N PHE A 37 6.52 8.32 -16.75
CA PHE A 37 7.43 9.02 -17.65
C PHE A 37 7.81 10.41 -17.14
N ILE A 38 6.83 11.19 -16.68
CA ILE A 38 7.08 12.51 -16.08
C ILE A 38 7.98 12.40 -14.85
N ASN A 39 7.69 11.45 -13.95
CA ASN A 39 8.51 11.26 -12.75
C ASN A 39 9.96 10.92 -13.10
N ALA A 40 10.18 10.08 -14.11
CA ALA A 40 11.52 9.75 -14.61
C ALA A 40 12.24 10.97 -15.22
N VAL A 41 11.55 11.76 -16.04
CA VAL A 41 12.11 12.97 -16.67
C VAL A 41 12.51 14.00 -15.60
N PHE A 42 11.69 14.22 -14.58
CA PHE A 42 12.03 15.16 -13.49
C PHE A 42 13.22 14.71 -12.65
N ILE A 43 13.36 13.41 -12.37
CA ILE A 43 14.53 12.88 -11.65
C ILE A 43 15.80 13.06 -12.49
N ALA A 44 15.74 12.76 -13.78
CA ALA A 44 16.85 12.97 -14.71
C ALA A 44 17.23 14.46 -14.78
N PHE A 45 16.22 15.34 -14.84
CA PHE A 45 16.42 16.78 -14.87
C PHE A 45 17.04 17.32 -13.56
N ALA A 46 16.52 16.90 -12.40
CA ALA A 46 17.07 17.27 -11.09
C ALA A 46 18.52 16.80 -10.95
N SER A 47 18.82 15.57 -11.40
CA SER A 47 20.19 15.04 -11.39
C SER A 47 21.11 15.84 -12.32
N PHE A 48 20.63 16.21 -13.50
CA PHE A 48 21.36 17.06 -14.44
C PHE A 48 21.67 18.45 -13.84
N LEU A 49 20.69 19.10 -13.21
CA LEU A 49 20.89 20.37 -12.51
C LEU A 49 21.87 20.22 -11.33
N LEU A 50 21.75 19.15 -10.55
CA LEU A 50 22.63 18.87 -9.42
C LEU A 50 24.09 18.68 -9.86
N VAL A 51 24.32 17.92 -10.93
CA VAL A 51 25.65 17.75 -11.52
C VAL A 51 26.18 19.08 -12.07
N GLY A 52 25.31 19.87 -12.71
CA GLY A 52 25.67 21.22 -13.16
C GLY A 52 25.99 22.19 -12.01
N TYR A 53 25.41 22.00 -10.83
CA TYR A 53 25.67 22.81 -9.64
C TYR A 53 26.96 22.41 -8.91
N ILE A 54 27.28 21.11 -8.87
CA ILE A 54 28.44 20.57 -8.14
C ILE A 54 29.76 20.75 -8.92
N ASP A 55 29.70 21.09 -10.22
CA ASP A 55 30.84 21.29 -11.12
C ASP A 55 32.02 20.29 -10.90
N PRO A 56 31.77 18.97 -11.09
CA PRO A 56 32.81 17.97 -10.88
C PRO A 56 33.98 18.19 -11.86
N PRO A 57 35.23 17.83 -11.51
CA PRO A 57 36.39 18.04 -12.37
C PRO A 57 36.20 17.32 -13.71
N HIS A 58 35.95 18.11 -14.77
CA HIS A 58 35.61 17.63 -16.10
C HIS A 58 36.83 16.96 -16.76
N LYS A 59 36.77 15.65 -17.02
CA LYS A 59 37.63 15.02 -18.03
C LYS A 59 37.05 15.36 -19.41
N ARG A 60 37.59 16.43 -20.03
CA ARG A 60 37.18 16.94 -21.35
C ARG A 60 37.43 15.90 -22.45
N LEU A 61 36.39 15.16 -22.82
CA LEU A 61 36.37 14.29 -24.01
C LEU A 61 35.19 14.62 -24.97
N ILE A 62 34.43 15.69 -24.70
CA ILE A 62 33.28 16.10 -25.51
C ILE A 62 33.48 17.57 -25.93
N SER A 63 33.17 17.90 -27.18
CA SER A 63 33.25 19.27 -27.70
C SER A 63 32.21 20.19 -27.04
N GLU A 64 32.61 21.44 -26.71
CA GLU A 64 31.75 22.43 -26.05
C GLU A 64 30.45 22.73 -26.83
N GLU A 65 30.49 22.60 -28.16
CA GLU A 65 29.34 22.78 -29.04
C GLU A 65 28.28 21.68 -28.87
N LEU A 66 28.74 20.43 -28.72
CA LEU A 66 27.85 19.28 -28.54
C LEU A 66 27.16 19.41 -27.18
N GLU A 67 27.92 19.72 -26.14
CA GLU A 67 27.40 19.93 -24.79
C GLU A 67 26.30 21.01 -24.77
N ARG A 68 26.53 22.17 -25.39
CA ARG A 68 25.56 23.27 -25.44
C ARG A 68 24.26 22.88 -26.16
N LYS A 69 24.35 22.07 -27.23
CA LYS A 69 23.18 21.51 -27.94
C LYS A 69 22.41 20.54 -27.06
N PHE A 70 23.09 19.62 -26.37
CA PHE A 70 22.47 18.67 -25.44
C PHE A 70 21.74 19.38 -24.31
N LYS A 71 22.35 20.38 -23.66
CA LYS A 71 21.70 21.18 -22.61
C LYS A 71 20.41 21.84 -23.13
N ARG A 72 20.46 22.44 -24.33
CA ARG A 72 19.29 23.08 -24.95
C ARG A 72 18.16 22.09 -25.22
N TYR A 73 18.46 20.90 -25.73
CA TYR A 73 17.44 19.87 -25.97
C TYR A 73 16.83 19.35 -24.68
N ILE A 74 17.63 19.13 -23.62
CA ILE A 74 17.13 18.71 -22.31
C ILE A 74 16.16 19.75 -21.74
N TYR A 75 16.54 21.03 -21.75
CA TYR A 75 15.64 22.10 -21.29
C TYR A 75 14.35 22.18 -22.10
N ALA A 76 14.43 22.10 -23.43
CA ALA A 76 13.25 22.10 -24.30
C ALA A 76 12.31 20.93 -24.02
N PHE A 77 12.87 19.73 -23.82
CA PHE A 77 12.11 18.51 -23.52
C PHE A 77 11.41 18.57 -22.17
N VAL A 78 12.09 19.13 -21.16
CA VAL A 78 11.51 19.32 -19.81
C VAL A 78 10.36 20.31 -19.86
N PHE A 79 10.52 21.44 -20.56
CA PHE A 79 9.42 22.40 -20.74
C PHE A 79 8.23 21.78 -21.50
N LEU A 80 8.51 21.02 -22.57
CA LEU A 80 7.47 20.37 -23.37
C LEU A 80 6.67 19.34 -22.57
N THR A 81 7.32 18.60 -21.66
CA THR A 81 6.67 17.58 -20.82
C THR A 81 5.96 18.20 -19.60
N MET A 82 6.46 19.32 -19.08
CA MET A 82 5.88 20.01 -17.93
C MET A 82 4.50 20.62 -18.21
N ILE A 83 4.29 21.21 -19.40
CA ILE A 83 3.03 21.86 -19.78
C ILE A 83 1.81 20.91 -19.67
N PRO A 84 1.79 19.74 -20.33
CA PRO A 84 0.67 18.80 -20.21
C PRO A 84 0.53 18.21 -18.81
N SER A 85 1.63 18.08 -18.05
CA SER A 85 1.58 17.66 -16.64
C SER A 85 0.78 18.64 -15.79
N ILE A 86 1.04 19.94 -15.94
CA ILE A 86 0.33 21.00 -15.21
C ILE A 86 -1.16 20.98 -15.59
N TYR A 87 -1.46 20.83 -16.87
CA TYR A 87 -2.85 20.75 -17.35
C TYR A 87 -3.61 19.58 -16.72
N LEU A 88 -3.03 18.38 -16.72
CA LEU A 88 -3.67 17.19 -16.13
C LEU A 88 -3.80 17.30 -14.61
N ALA A 89 -2.76 17.81 -13.93
CA ALA A 89 -2.81 18.05 -12.50
C ALA A 89 -3.92 19.04 -12.13
N TYR A 90 -4.07 20.11 -12.92
CA TYR A 90 -5.15 21.08 -12.74
C TYR A 90 -6.53 20.44 -12.95
N GLY A 91 -6.69 19.62 -13.98
CA GLY A 91 -7.93 18.86 -14.21
C GLY A 91 -8.29 17.91 -13.06
N LEU A 92 -7.30 17.18 -12.53
CA LEU A 92 -7.51 16.26 -11.41
C LEU A 92 -7.89 17.01 -10.12
N VAL A 93 -7.14 18.06 -9.76
CA VAL A 93 -7.40 18.83 -8.55
C VAL A 93 -8.77 19.52 -8.62
N THR A 94 -9.12 20.10 -9.77
CA THR A 94 -10.43 20.73 -9.95
C THR A 94 -11.58 19.72 -9.89
N ALA A 95 -11.39 18.51 -10.44
CA ALA A 95 -12.37 17.43 -10.34
C ALA A 95 -12.55 16.92 -8.91
N GLU A 96 -11.47 16.70 -8.18
CA GLU A 96 -11.50 16.29 -6.78
C GLU A 96 -12.15 17.36 -5.89
N MET A 97 -11.81 18.64 -6.09
CA MET A 97 -12.44 19.74 -5.38
C MET A 97 -13.93 19.85 -5.69
N PHE A 98 -14.35 19.64 -6.94
CA PHE A 98 -15.75 19.59 -7.32
C PHE A 98 -16.48 18.44 -6.61
N ASN A 99 -15.93 17.23 -6.65
CA ASN A 99 -16.53 16.05 -6.01
C ASN A 99 -16.64 16.24 -4.49
N ALA A 100 -15.60 16.77 -3.85
CA ALA A 100 -15.60 17.04 -2.41
C ALA A 100 -16.67 18.07 -2.03
N ARG A 101 -16.76 19.19 -2.77
CA ARG A 101 -17.78 20.23 -2.55
C ARG A 101 -19.19 19.71 -2.80
N ALA A 102 -19.40 18.95 -3.88
CA ALA A 102 -20.69 18.36 -4.21
C ALA A 102 -21.15 17.37 -3.14
N ASN A 103 -20.26 16.49 -2.66
CA ASN A 103 -20.58 15.59 -1.55
C ASN A 103 -20.91 16.33 -0.25
N ALA A 104 -20.16 17.40 0.08
CA ALA A 104 -20.44 18.22 1.25
C ALA A 104 -21.81 18.91 1.15
N PHE A 105 -22.17 19.40 -0.03
CA PHE A 105 -23.49 19.97 -0.31
C PHE A 105 -24.60 18.93 -0.14
N LEU A 106 -24.48 17.74 -0.76
CA LEU A 106 -25.47 16.67 -0.65
C LEU A 106 -25.68 16.24 0.81
N LYS A 107 -24.59 16.05 1.56
CA LYS A 107 -24.66 15.63 2.97
C LYS A 107 -25.32 16.66 3.88
N LYS A 108 -25.22 17.96 3.57
CA LYS A 108 -25.69 19.03 4.44
C LYS A 108 -27.07 19.57 4.06
N GLU A 109 -27.37 19.66 2.77
CA GLU A 109 -28.59 20.30 2.25
C GLU A 109 -29.62 19.29 1.71
N MET A 110 -29.23 18.05 1.39
CA MET A 110 -30.14 16.98 0.94
C MET A 110 -30.43 15.93 2.02
N VAL A 111 -30.66 16.39 3.26
CA VAL A 111 -31.18 15.57 4.35
C VAL A 111 -32.63 15.97 4.57
N PHE A 112 -33.56 15.05 4.28
CA PHE A 112 -34.99 15.27 4.41
C PHE A 112 -35.58 14.22 5.36
N GLU A 113 -36.60 14.60 6.14
CA GLU A 113 -37.21 13.69 7.13
C GLU A 113 -37.85 12.44 6.49
N ASN A 114 -38.38 12.56 5.27
CA ASN A 114 -39.11 11.48 4.56
C ASN A 114 -38.58 11.21 3.14
N SER A 115 -37.31 11.51 2.86
CA SER A 115 -36.68 11.08 1.60
C SER A 115 -35.19 10.85 1.73
N TYR A 116 -34.70 9.81 1.05
CA TYR A 116 -33.32 9.34 1.12
C TYR A 116 -32.66 9.38 -0.26
N ILE A 117 -31.35 9.65 -0.27
CA ILE A 117 -30.52 9.56 -1.48
C ILE A 117 -30.27 8.09 -1.79
N ALA A 118 -30.87 7.59 -2.87
CA ALA A 118 -30.68 6.21 -3.33
C ALA A 118 -29.47 6.06 -4.25
N LYS A 119 -29.19 7.09 -5.05
CA LYS A 119 -28.05 7.11 -5.97
C LYS A 119 -27.56 8.55 -6.15
N GLN A 120 -26.24 8.70 -6.20
CA GLN A 120 -25.58 9.96 -6.52
C GLN A 120 -24.56 9.73 -7.65
N GLN A 121 -24.60 10.60 -8.65
CA GLN A 121 -23.69 10.56 -9.79
C GLN A 121 -23.15 11.97 -10.03
N LEU A 122 -21.85 12.13 -9.83
CA LEU A 122 -21.16 13.42 -9.90
C LEU A 122 -20.29 13.45 -11.15
N SER A 123 -20.51 14.43 -12.03
CA SER A 123 -19.68 14.62 -13.22
C SER A 123 -18.98 15.96 -13.16
N ALA A 124 -17.69 15.95 -12.78
CA ALA A 124 -16.87 17.15 -12.74
C ALA A 124 -16.67 17.78 -14.14
N ASN A 125 -16.50 16.95 -15.19
CA ASN A 125 -16.33 17.42 -16.57
C ASN A 125 -17.57 18.14 -17.11
N ALA A 126 -18.77 17.60 -16.83
CA ALA A 126 -20.03 18.18 -17.29
C ALA A 126 -20.60 19.22 -16.31
N ARG A 127 -19.96 19.41 -15.13
CA ARG A 127 -20.49 20.16 -13.99
C ARG A 127 -21.95 19.79 -13.71
N THR A 128 -22.22 18.49 -13.58
CA THR A 128 -23.55 17.99 -13.25
C THR A 128 -23.53 17.19 -11.95
N ILE A 129 -24.55 17.44 -11.13
CA ILE A 129 -24.84 16.67 -9.91
C ILE A 129 -26.18 16.01 -10.16
N GLU A 130 -26.17 14.69 -10.32
CA GLU A 130 -27.37 13.90 -10.51
C GLU A 130 -27.66 13.11 -9.24
N VAL A 131 -28.87 13.30 -8.70
CA VAL A 131 -29.28 12.68 -7.44
C VAL A 131 -30.62 12.01 -7.65
N THR A 132 -30.70 10.73 -7.31
CA THR A 132 -31.95 9.99 -7.24
C THR A 132 -32.44 9.98 -5.79
N LEU A 133 -33.57 10.62 -5.55
CA LEU A 133 -34.22 10.68 -4.24
C LEU A 133 -35.43 9.73 -4.23
N ILE A 134 -35.58 8.96 -3.16
CA ILE A 134 -36.75 8.11 -2.90
C ILE A 134 -37.49 8.67 -1.70
N GLY A 135 -38.80 8.91 -1.84
CA GLY A 135 -39.63 9.37 -0.73
C GLY A 135 -40.73 10.35 -1.14
N ALA A 136 -41.15 11.19 -0.18
CA ALA A 136 -42.18 12.20 -0.42
C ALA A 136 -41.72 13.22 -1.48
N LYS A 137 -42.65 13.61 -2.37
CA LYS A 137 -42.36 14.61 -3.42
C LYS A 137 -41.89 15.91 -2.75
N ILE A 138 -40.71 16.37 -3.13
CA ILE A 138 -40.15 17.62 -2.61
C ILE A 138 -40.70 18.76 -3.45
N ASP A 139 -41.19 19.79 -2.78
CA ASP A 139 -41.72 20.99 -3.41
C ASP A 139 -40.66 21.71 -4.27
N GLU A 140 -41.08 22.21 -5.43
CA GLU A 140 -40.22 22.87 -6.42
C GLU A 140 -39.62 24.18 -5.85
N GLU A 141 -40.31 24.85 -4.93
CA GLU A 141 -39.76 26.01 -4.20
C GLU A 141 -38.59 25.65 -3.29
N LYS A 142 -38.63 24.48 -2.64
CA LYS A 142 -37.51 24.01 -1.81
C LYS A 142 -36.32 23.62 -2.70
N MET A 143 -36.59 22.98 -3.83
CA MET A 143 -35.55 22.61 -4.80
C MET A 143 -34.85 23.81 -5.41
N THR A 144 -35.57 24.89 -5.73
CA THR A 144 -34.97 26.13 -6.23
C THR A 144 -34.14 26.86 -5.18
N LYS A 145 -34.56 26.85 -3.91
CA LYS A 145 -33.74 27.36 -2.79
C LYS A 145 -32.45 26.55 -2.60
N ILE A 146 -32.53 25.23 -2.67
CA ILE A 146 -31.37 24.33 -2.58
C ILE A 146 -30.43 24.51 -3.78
N ALA A 147 -30.98 24.67 -4.99
CA ALA A 147 -30.18 24.94 -6.19
C ALA A 147 -29.42 26.28 -6.09
N LYS A 148 -30.04 27.34 -5.55
CA LYS A 148 -29.34 28.63 -5.31
C LYS A 148 -28.19 28.49 -4.32
N LYS A 149 -28.29 27.58 -3.34
CA LYS A 149 -27.20 27.34 -2.39
C LYS A 149 -25.96 26.70 -3.03
N LEU A 150 -26.05 26.09 -4.22
CA LEU A 150 -24.87 25.54 -4.93
C LEU A 150 -23.78 26.60 -5.13
N GLU A 151 -24.17 27.84 -5.43
CA GLU A 151 -23.21 28.95 -5.60
C GLU A 151 -22.40 29.22 -4.33
N SER A 152 -23.04 29.12 -3.15
CA SER A 152 -22.38 29.33 -1.85
C SER A 152 -21.33 28.26 -1.51
N TYR A 153 -21.41 27.07 -2.12
CA TYR A 153 -20.43 25.99 -1.97
C TYR A 153 -19.32 26.04 -3.05
N GLY A 154 -19.29 27.10 -3.87
CA GLY A 154 -18.33 27.22 -4.96
C GLY A 154 -18.59 26.23 -6.11
N LEU A 155 -19.85 25.80 -6.28
CA LEU A 155 -20.37 24.97 -7.37
C LEU A 155 -21.13 25.82 -8.40
N GLY A 156 -20.65 27.05 -8.67
CA GLY A 156 -21.25 27.92 -9.68
C GLY A 156 -21.29 27.26 -11.07
N PHE A 157 -22.37 27.49 -11.82
CA PHE A 157 -22.63 26.90 -13.14
C PHE A 157 -22.80 25.37 -13.14
N THR A 158 -23.18 24.77 -12.00
CA THR A 158 -23.44 23.34 -11.89
C THR A 158 -24.93 23.05 -12.10
N LYS A 159 -25.26 22.12 -13.00
CA LYS A 159 -26.65 21.68 -13.21
C LYS A 159 -26.99 20.59 -12.20
N LEU A 160 -27.95 20.87 -11.33
CA LEU A 160 -28.52 19.89 -10.41
C LEU A 160 -29.70 19.20 -11.09
N VAL A 161 -29.57 17.90 -11.34
CA VAL A 161 -30.63 17.05 -11.89
C VAL A 161 -31.12 16.14 -10.77
N VAL A 162 -32.38 16.27 -10.39
CA VAL A 162 -32.96 15.47 -9.32
C VAL A 162 -34.04 14.57 -9.91
N HIS A 163 -33.78 13.26 -9.84
CA HIS A 163 -34.76 12.25 -10.19
C HIS A 163 -35.48 11.84 -8.91
N GLN A 164 -36.75 12.22 -8.80
CA GLN A 164 -37.61 11.76 -7.71
C GLN A 164 -38.48 10.64 -8.22
N THR A 165 -38.33 9.46 -7.64
CA THR A 165 -39.31 8.39 -7.85
C THR A 165 -40.45 8.63 -6.88
N GLY A 166 -41.41 9.46 -7.31
CA GLY A 166 -42.66 9.69 -6.58
C GLY A 166 -43.58 8.48 -6.74
N ILE A 167 -44.03 7.93 -5.62
CA ILE A 167 -44.99 6.81 -5.60
C ILE A 167 -46.38 7.37 -5.91
N LYS A 168 -46.79 7.30 -7.18
CA LYS A 168 -48.20 7.45 -7.57
C LYS A 168 -48.79 6.04 -7.66
N GLU A 169 -49.60 5.71 -6.66
CA GLU A 169 -50.53 4.56 -6.56
C GLU A 169 -49.98 3.16 -6.86
N LEU A 170 -49.67 2.48 -5.76
CA LEU A 170 -49.61 1.04 -5.48
C LEU A 170 -49.86 0.02 -6.62
N ASP A 171 -48.87 -0.86 -6.79
CA ASP A 171 -49.07 -2.27 -6.45
C ASP A 171 -48.12 -2.63 -5.28
N GLU A 172 -48.58 -2.36 -4.05
CA GLU A 172 -47.78 -2.36 -2.81
C GLU A 172 -47.22 -3.74 -2.45
N ALA A 173 -47.93 -4.81 -2.79
CA ALA A 173 -47.54 -6.17 -2.42
C ALA A 173 -46.34 -6.67 -3.22
N THR A 174 -46.36 -6.40 -4.54
CA THR A 174 -45.34 -6.89 -5.48
C THR A 174 -44.04 -6.09 -5.35
N LEU A 175 -44.14 -4.78 -5.13
CA LEU A 175 -42.98 -3.91 -4.95
C LEU A 175 -42.30 -4.08 -3.58
N LYS A 176 -43.09 -4.20 -2.50
CA LYS A 176 -42.56 -4.42 -1.14
C LYS A 176 -41.84 -5.76 -1.05
N ASN A 177 -42.37 -6.82 -1.64
CA ASN A 177 -41.72 -8.14 -1.61
C ASN A 177 -40.48 -8.21 -2.50
N THR A 178 -40.51 -7.59 -3.68
CA THR A 178 -39.36 -7.62 -4.61
C THR A 178 -38.22 -6.70 -4.15
N LEU A 179 -38.52 -5.48 -3.66
CA LEU A 179 -37.49 -4.55 -3.18
C LEU A 179 -36.99 -4.88 -1.76
N LEU A 180 -37.86 -5.31 -0.84
CA LEU A 180 -37.36 -5.84 0.45
C LEU A 180 -36.56 -7.11 0.20
N GLY A 181 -36.97 -7.94 -0.77
CA GLY A 181 -36.21 -9.09 -1.23
C GLY A 181 -34.82 -8.67 -1.71
N ASP A 182 -34.73 -7.78 -2.69
CA ASP A 182 -33.45 -7.40 -3.30
C ASP A 182 -32.54 -6.61 -2.37
N VAL A 183 -33.09 -5.69 -1.55
CA VAL A 183 -32.31 -4.93 -0.57
C VAL A 183 -31.88 -5.80 0.60
N ALA A 184 -32.77 -6.66 1.13
CA ALA A 184 -32.39 -7.59 2.18
C ALA A 184 -31.38 -8.61 1.65
N ASN A 185 -31.53 -9.10 0.41
CA ASN A 185 -30.58 -10.03 -0.21
C ASN A 185 -29.24 -9.36 -0.48
N SER A 186 -29.23 -8.11 -0.97
CA SER A 186 -27.99 -7.36 -1.23
C SER A 186 -27.25 -7.04 0.06
N ASN A 187 -27.97 -6.56 1.09
CA ASN A 187 -27.39 -6.32 2.40
C ASN A 187 -26.91 -7.64 3.03
N ARG A 188 -27.69 -8.72 2.94
CA ARG A 188 -27.31 -10.03 3.46
C ARG A 188 -26.05 -10.56 2.78
N ARG A 189 -25.92 -10.43 1.46
CA ARG A 189 -24.71 -10.81 0.71
C ARG A 189 -23.49 -10.00 1.16
N VAL A 190 -23.64 -8.67 1.30
CA VAL A 190 -22.53 -7.82 1.78
C VAL A 190 -22.16 -8.16 3.22
N PHE A 191 -23.15 -8.41 4.08
CA PHE A 191 -22.91 -8.86 5.45
C PHE A 191 -22.24 -10.23 5.50
N GLU A 192 -22.65 -11.20 4.69
CA GLU A 192 -22.04 -12.53 4.60
C GLU A 192 -20.59 -12.44 4.10
N VAL A 193 -20.33 -11.66 3.06
CA VAL A 193 -18.96 -11.44 2.54
C VAL A 193 -18.08 -10.76 3.59
N ASN A 194 -18.59 -9.72 4.26
CA ASN A 194 -17.85 -9.03 5.30
C ASN A 194 -17.61 -9.92 6.52
N ASN A 195 -18.61 -10.71 6.93
CA ASN A 195 -18.50 -11.62 8.06
C ASN A 195 -17.51 -12.75 7.77
N ASN A 196 -17.52 -13.31 6.56
CA ASN A 196 -16.54 -14.31 6.13
C ASN A 196 -15.12 -13.73 6.11
N ARG A 197 -14.97 -12.48 5.64
CA ARG A 197 -13.67 -11.78 5.66
C ARG A 197 -13.20 -11.48 7.08
N LEU A 198 -14.11 -11.05 7.96
CA LEU A 198 -13.81 -10.84 9.39
C LEU A 198 -13.35 -12.13 10.05
N GLN A 199 -14.07 -13.23 9.86
CA GLN A 199 -13.69 -14.53 10.39
C GLN A 199 -12.34 -15.01 9.86
N GLY A 200 -12.06 -14.79 8.57
CA GLY A 200 -10.75 -15.09 7.97
C GLY A 200 -9.61 -14.26 8.57
N LEU A 201 -9.82 -12.96 8.73
CA LEU A 201 -8.85 -12.05 9.36
C LEU A 201 -8.63 -12.39 10.84
N GLU A 202 -9.69 -12.75 11.57
CA GLU A 202 -9.59 -13.18 12.97
C GLU A 202 -8.79 -14.48 13.10
N ALA A 203 -9.00 -15.45 12.20
CA ALA A 203 -8.23 -16.68 12.15
C ALA A 203 -6.74 -16.40 11.86
N GLU A 204 -6.43 -15.53 10.90
CA GLU A 204 -5.05 -15.13 10.60
C GLU A 204 -4.38 -14.44 11.80
N VAL A 205 -5.08 -13.50 12.45
CA VAL A 205 -4.59 -12.83 13.65
C VAL A 205 -4.37 -13.82 14.80
N ALA A 206 -5.24 -14.81 14.98
CA ALA A 206 -5.07 -15.85 16.00
C ALA A 206 -3.84 -16.73 15.72
N MET A 207 -3.61 -17.09 14.45
CA MET A 207 -2.40 -17.84 14.05
C MET A 207 -1.12 -17.03 14.31
N LEU A 208 -1.08 -15.77 13.87
CA LEU A 208 0.08 -14.89 14.08
C LEU A 208 0.37 -14.64 15.56
N LYS A 209 -0.66 -14.50 16.40
CA LYS A 209 -0.49 -14.39 17.86
C LYS A 209 0.13 -15.66 18.44
N THR A 210 -0.34 -16.82 18.01
CA THR A 210 0.18 -18.11 18.48
C THR A 210 1.64 -18.30 18.07
N GLU A 211 1.99 -17.97 16.82
CA GLU A 211 3.37 -17.98 16.33
C GLU A 211 4.27 -17.07 17.16
N LYS A 212 3.83 -15.83 17.46
CA LYS A 212 4.59 -14.91 18.31
C LYS A 212 4.78 -15.43 19.73
N ILE A 213 3.78 -16.07 20.33
CA ILE A 213 3.91 -16.68 21.66
C ILE A 213 4.97 -17.79 21.63
N GLN A 214 4.93 -18.66 20.62
CA GLN A 214 5.93 -19.73 20.44
C GLN A 214 7.34 -19.16 20.24
N LEU A 215 7.50 -18.07 19.48
CA LEU A 215 8.78 -17.39 19.32
C LEU A 215 9.28 -16.78 20.64
N ALA A 216 8.39 -16.18 21.43
CA ALA A 216 8.73 -15.62 22.74
C ALA A 216 9.12 -16.71 23.76
N GLU A 217 8.45 -17.86 23.75
CA GLU A 217 8.82 -19.03 24.56
C GLU A 217 10.19 -19.58 24.16
N LYS A 218 10.45 -19.75 22.86
CA LYS A 218 11.77 -20.16 22.34
C LYS A 218 12.86 -19.18 22.76
N ALA A 219 12.63 -17.87 22.68
CA ALA A 219 13.59 -16.86 23.11
C ALA A 219 13.90 -16.95 24.62
N LYS A 220 12.88 -17.22 25.46
CA LYS A 220 13.08 -17.45 26.91
C LYS A 220 13.89 -18.71 27.19
N ASP A 221 13.67 -19.77 26.41
CA ASP A 221 14.46 -21.00 26.55
C ASP A 221 15.91 -20.79 26.10
N GLU A 222 16.14 -20.02 25.03
CA GLU A 222 17.48 -19.60 24.60
C GLU A 222 18.21 -18.76 25.67
N GLU A 223 17.49 -17.85 26.34
CA GLU A 223 18.03 -17.05 27.44
C GLU A 223 18.46 -17.92 28.64
N LYS A 224 17.65 -18.93 29.00
CA LYS A 224 18.01 -19.89 30.06
C LYS A 224 19.24 -20.71 29.69
N ILE A 225 19.33 -21.20 28.45
CA ILE A 225 20.49 -21.96 27.95
C ILE A 225 21.75 -21.08 28.02
N PHE A 226 21.65 -19.80 27.65
CA PHE A 226 22.75 -18.86 27.76
C PHE A 226 23.18 -18.64 29.21
N ALA A 227 22.24 -18.44 30.13
CA ALA A 227 22.53 -18.27 31.56
C ALA A 227 23.21 -19.51 32.18
N GLU A 228 22.75 -20.71 31.84
CA GLU A 228 23.37 -21.97 32.25
C GLU A 228 24.81 -22.10 31.72
N LEU A 229 25.05 -21.70 30.46
CA LEU A 229 26.38 -21.76 29.84
C LEU A 229 27.34 -20.75 30.49
N VAL A 230 26.90 -19.52 30.77
CA VAL A 230 27.70 -18.50 31.45
C VAL A 230 28.04 -18.91 32.89
N ALA A 231 27.11 -19.57 33.59
CA ALA A 231 27.34 -20.10 34.93
C ALA A 231 28.42 -21.21 34.96
N GLN A 232 28.43 -22.08 33.95
CA GLN A 232 29.45 -23.15 33.82
C GLN A 232 30.78 -22.63 33.26
N TYR A 233 30.74 -21.62 32.39
CA TYR A 233 31.89 -21.05 31.68
C TYR A 233 31.84 -19.52 31.68
N PRO A 234 32.36 -18.84 32.72
CA PRO A 234 32.34 -17.38 32.84
C PRO A 234 33.13 -16.63 31.74
N SER A 235 33.86 -17.34 30.88
CA SER A 235 34.61 -16.76 29.75
C SER A 235 33.76 -16.51 28.51
N VAL A 236 32.49 -16.93 28.47
CA VAL A 236 31.53 -16.69 27.37
C VAL A 236 31.02 -15.25 27.45
N GLU A 237 31.05 -14.55 26.32
CA GLU A 237 30.46 -13.21 26.19
C GLU A 237 29.14 -13.24 25.42
N ASN A 238 29.11 -13.93 24.27
CA ASN A 238 27.94 -14.00 23.40
C ASN A 238 27.66 -15.43 22.98
N MET A 239 26.38 -15.75 22.80
CA MET A 239 25.91 -17.01 22.23
C MET A 239 24.78 -16.73 21.25
N ALA A 240 24.86 -17.32 20.06
CA ALA A 240 23.76 -17.37 19.11
C ALA A 240 23.39 -18.84 18.84
N LEU A 241 22.09 -19.13 18.89
CA LEU A 241 21.53 -20.44 18.64
C LEU A 241 20.58 -20.33 17.44
N SER A 242 20.69 -21.25 16.47
CA SER A 242 19.75 -21.29 15.35
C SER A 242 19.59 -22.71 14.82
N LYS A 243 18.37 -23.08 14.45
CA LYS A 243 18.09 -24.31 13.69
C LYS A 243 18.23 -23.98 12.21
N ALA A 244 19.17 -24.62 11.55
CA ALA A 244 19.42 -24.44 10.13
C ALA A 244 19.19 -25.75 9.37
N ILE A 245 18.91 -25.62 8.09
CA ILE A 245 18.85 -26.75 7.17
C ILE A 245 20.20 -26.82 6.45
N GLU A 246 20.88 -27.95 6.56
CA GLU A 246 22.13 -28.20 5.84
C GLU A 246 21.84 -28.92 4.53
N ASN A 247 21.96 -28.19 3.44
CA ASN A 247 21.87 -28.75 2.09
C ASN A 247 23.26 -29.24 1.66
N GLN A 248 23.37 -30.51 1.26
CA GLN A 248 24.60 -31.11 0.78
C GLN A 248 24.47 -31.48 -0.70
N VAL A 249 25.55 -31.31 -1.47
CA VAL A 249 25.57 -31.57 -2.93
C VAL A 249 25.28 -33.04 -3.27
N ALA A 250 25.51 -33.97 -2.33
CA ALA A 250 25.42 -35.42 -2.55
C ALA A 250 24.21 -36.10 -1.91
N THR A 251 23.40 -35.39 -1.11
CA THR A 251 22.31 -35.97 -0.33
C THR A 251 21.02 -35.23 -0.66
N ALA A 252 20.04 -35.95 -1.20
CA ALA A 252 18.78 -35.39 -1.67
C ALA A 252 17.83 -34.95 -0.54
N ASP A 253 18.15 -35.29 0.71
CA ASP A 253 17.32 -34.98 1.87
C ASP A 253 18.00 -33.92 2.76
N PRO A 254 17.40 -32.74 2.95
CA PRO A 254 17.93 -31.70 3.83
C PRO A 254 17.96 -32.15 5.29
N ASP A 255 19.15 -32.20 5.89
CA ASP A 255 19.32 -32.48 7.31
C ASP A 255 19.10 -31.22 8.15
N SER A 256 18.27 -31.30 9.21
CA SER A 256 18.18 -30.22 10.19
C SER A 256 19.36 -30.29 11.17
N ILE A 257 20.11 -29.19 11.26
CA ILE A 257 21.25 -29.07 12.18
C ILE A 257 21.04 -27.90 13.14
N LEU A 258 21.55 -28.05 14.37
CA LEU A 258 21.63 -26.93 15.31
C LEU A 258 22.97 -26.22 15.14
N LEU A 259 22.94 -24.97 14.70
CA LEU A 259 24.08 -24.07 14.66
C LEU A 259 24.17 -23.33 15.99
N VAL A 260 25.32 -23.45 16.64
CA VAL A 260 25.63 -22.69 17.84
C VAL A 260 26.92 -21.92 17.63
N HIS A 261 26.85 -20.61 17.77
CA HIS A 261 28.00 -19.71 17.72
C HIS A 261 28.27 -19.17 19.11
N ILE A 262 29.48 -19.36 19.62
CA ILE A 262 29.88 -18.89 20.95
C ILE A 262 31.12 -17.99 20.79
N THR A 263 31.02 -16.77 21.30
CA THR A 263 32.16 -15.85 21.40
C THR A 263 32.67 -15.85 22.84
N ALA A 264 33.97 -16.09 23.02
CA ALA A 264 34.57 -16.19 24.35
C ALA A 264 35.94 -15.50 24.44
N LYS A 265 36.24 -14.91 25.60
CA LYS A 265 37.53 -14.21 25.88
C LYS A 265 38.73 -15.15 25.84
N LYS A 266 38.52 -16.42 26.19
CA LYS A 266 39.55 -17.48 26.18
C LYS A 266 39.09 -18.62 25.28
N SER A 267 40.02 -19.19 24.54
CA SER A 267 39.73 -20.37 23.71
C SER A 267 39.43 -21.57 24.60
N PHE A 268 38.34 -22.28 24.32
CA PHE A 268 37.96 -23.50 25.03
C PHE A 268 38.94 -24.64 24.73
N SER A 269 39.29 -25.43 25.74
CA SER A 269 40.06 -26.65 25.53
C SER A 269 39.25 -27.66 24.70
N ARG A 270 39.93 -28.59 24.00
CA ARG A 270 39.25 -29.67 23.25
C ARG A 270 38.34 -30.53 24.15
N GLY A 271 38.65 -30.61 25.46
CA GLY A 271 37.81 -31.30 26.44
C GLY A 271 36.51 -30.56 26.74
N ASP A 272 36.59 -29.23 26.91
CA ASP A 272 35.42 -28.38 27.18
C ASP A 272 34.49 -28.28 25.98
N GLN A 273 35.05 -28.19 24.76
CA GLN A 273 34.25 -28.20 23.53
C GLN A 273 33.42 -29.48 23.37
N LYS A 274 33.99 -30.64 23.74
CA LYS A 274 33.26 -31.92 23.72
C LYS A 274 32.17 -31.97 24.79
N ARG A 275 32.41 -31.42 25.99
CA ARG A 275 31.41 -31.35 27.06
C ARG A 275 30.24 -30.45 26.69
N ILE A 276 30.51 -29.25 26.16
CA ILE A 276 29.49 -28.31 25.68
C ILE A 276 28.66 -28.94 24.56
N MET A 277 29.30 -29.63 23.62
CA MET A 277 28.59 -30.35 22.55
C MET A 277 27.68 -31.45 23.09
N ALA A 278 28.17 -32.29 24.01
CA ALA A 278 27.39 -33.37 24.60
C ALA A 278 26.19 -32.84 25.41
N TRP A 279 26.42 -31.78 26.20
CA TRP A 279 25.37 -31.12 26.97
C TRP A 279 24.29 -30.51 26.06
N LEU A 280 24.67 -29.78 25.00
CA LEU A 280 23.71 -29.19 24.06
C LEU A 280 22.86 -30.23 23.32
N LYS A 281 23.44 -31.39 22.97
CA LYS A 281 22.69 -32.51 22.37
C LYS A 281 21.58 -33.01 23.30
N VAL A 282 21.88 -33.15 24.59
CA VAL A 282 20.91 -33.62 25.59
C VAL A 282 19.87 -32.53 25.89
N ARG A 283 20.30 -31.27 26.05
CA ARG A 283 19.41 -30.17 26.46
C ARG A 283 18.42 -29.75 25.37
N VAL A 284 18.85 -29.76 24.11
CA VAL A 284 18.04 -29.34 22.95
C VAL A 284 17.39 -30.55 22.25
N GLY A 285 17.80 -31.78 22.59
CA GLY A 285 17.21 -33.02 22.05
C GLY A 285 17.51 -33.24 20.56
N VAL A 286 18.69 -32.83 20.09
CA VAL A 286 19.10 -32.92 18.68
C VAL A 286 20.36 -33.77 18.50
N GLU A 287 20.41 -34.59 17.44
CA GLU A 287 21.55 -35.49 17.19
C GLU A 287 22.76 -34.76 16.59
N LYS A 288 22.52 -33.74 15.76
CA LYS A 288 23.54 -32.99 15.00
C LYS A 288 23.64 -31.54 15.50
N VAL A 289 24.76 -31.23 16.14
CA VAL A 289 25.10 -29.88 16.64
C VAL A 289 26.44 -29.47 16.03
N ARG A 290 26.48 -28.30 15.40
CA ARG A 290 27.70 -27.69 14.88
C ARG A 290 28.07 -26.47 15.72
N LEU A 291 29.19 -26.58 16.43
CA LEU A 291 29.74 -25.51 17.25
C LEU A 291 30.75 -24.69 16.44
N SER A 292 30.60 -23.37 16.48
CA SER A 292 31.60 -22.44 15.97
C SER A 292 32.03 -21.50 17.11
N PHE A 293 33.34 -21.30 17.24
CA PHE A 293 33.92 -20.44 18.27
C PHE A 293 34.64 -19.28 17.61
N SER A 294 34.37 -18.07 18.07
CA SER A 294 35.10 -16.86 17.68
C SER A 294 35.77 -16.23 18.91
N LYS A 295 36.92 -15.60 18.67
CA LYS A 295 37.44 -14.58 19.60
C LYS A 295 36.79 -13.24 19.20
N PRO A 296 36.48 -12.36 20.17
CA PRO A 296 36.01 -11.02 19.88
C PRO A 296 37.02 -10.24 19.03
#